data_AF-A0AAN4RIG4-F1
#
_entry.id   AF-A0AAN4RIG4-F1
#
_cell.length_a   1.000
_cell.length_b   1.000
_cell.length_c   1.000
_cell.angle_alpha   90.00
_cell.angle_beta   90.00
_cell.angle_gamma   90.00
#
_symmetry.space_group_name_H-M   'P 1'
#
loop_
_entity.id
_entity.type
_entity.pdbx_description
1 polymer ?
#
loop_
_entity_poly.entity_id
_entity_poly.type
_entity_poly.pdbx_seq_one_letter_code
_entity_poly.pdbx_strand_id
1 'polypeptide(L)'
;MTVFTLLFVAFTTVLYLFLFLVRKELIFTAKHQSLFSLIFPILFGIFAGSLFITTGTLDEIIRGIAVGLAIVSYAVNGRGIADDRFVIHPLDNRGIKFDEVDRVVLFRDEKKNEVKMNFFKFGLRGPLMKFSTPMDELVKFLSKHLKEGTPIDVVMEPNE
;
A
#
# COMPACT_ATOMS: atom_id res chain seq x y z
N MET A 1 -30.92 -8.04 -14.40
CA MET A 1 -29.68 -7.26 -14.25
C MET A 1 -29.03 -7.12 -15.61
N THR A 2 -28.42 -5.96 -15.90
CA THR A 2 -27.74 -5.73 -17.18
C THR A 2 -26.39 -6.45 -17.21
N VAL A 3 -25.95 -6.85 -18.40
CA VAL A 3 -24.62 -7.47 -18.62
C VAL A 3 -23.51 -6.55 -18.10
N PHE A 4 -23.67 -5.24 -18.29
CA PHE A 4 -22.75 -4.23 -17.78
C PHE A 4 -22.61 -4.26 -16.26
N THR A 5 -23.73 -4.28 -15.52
CA THR A 5 -23.67 -4.33 -14.04
C THR A 5 -23.01 -5.62 -13.56
N LEU A 6 -23.28 -6.76 -14.19
CA LEU A 6 -22.65 -8.04 -13.83
C LEU A 6 -21.13 -8.00 -14.05
N LEU A 7 -20.68 -7.49 -15.20
CA LEU A 7 -19.26 -7.36 -15.50
C LEU A 7 -18.56 -6.41 -14.53
N PHE A 8 -19.22 -5.31 -14.16
CA PHE A 8 -18.66 -4.35 -13.22
C PHE A 8 -18.56 -4.90 -11.80
N VAL A 9 -19.57 -5.65 -11.34
CA VAL A 9 -19.50 -6.39 -10.06
C VAL A 9 -18.35 -7.40 -10.09
N ALA A 10 -18.23 -8.20 -11.14
CA ALA A 10 -17.14 -9.16 -11.28
C ALA A 10 -15.76 -8.49 -11.24
N PHE A 11 -15.60 -7.37 -11.96
CA PHE A 11 -14.38 -6.56 -11.92
C PHE A 11 -14.05 -6.09 -10.50
N THR A 12 -15.02 -5.50 -9.80
CA THR A 12 -14.82 -5.01 -8.43
C THR A 12 -14.47 -6.17 -7.48
N THR A 13 -15.11 -7.34 -7.63
CA THR A 13 -14.75 -8.52 -6.84
C THR A 13 -13.31 -8.96 -7.09
N VAL A 14 -12.90 -9.07 -8.35
CA VAL A 14 -11.52 -9.45 -8.72
C VAL A 14 -10.51 -8.42 -8.19
N LEU A 15 -10.82 -7.13 -8.28
CA LEU A 15 -10.00 -6.05 -7.74
C LEU A 15 -9.74 -6.22 -6.23
N TYR A 16 -10.80 -6.46 -5.45
CA TYR A 16 -10.65 -6.65 -4.01
C TYR A 16 -9.92 -7.94 -3.64
N LEU A 17 -10.13 -9.02 -4.41
CA LEU A 17 -9.35 -10.25 -4.24
C LEU A 17 -7.87 -10.00 -4.52
N PHE A 18 -7.53 -9.28 -5.58
CA PHE A 18 -6.16 -8.89 -5.90
C PHE A 18 -5.53 -8.06 -4.78
N LEU A 19 -6.23 -7.01 -4.31
CA LEU A 19 -5.75 -6.16 -3.21
C LEU A 19 -5.53 -6.96 -1.92
N PHE A 20 -6.40 -7.93 -1.64
CA PHE A 20 -6.28 -8.82 -0.49
C PHE A 20 -5.05 -9.73 -0.60
N LEU A 21 -4.79 -10.29 -1.78
CA LEU A 21 -3.61 -11.13 -2.03
C LEU A 21 -2.32 -10.31 -1.86
N VAL A 22 -2.23 -9.13 -2.48
CA VAL A 22 -1.06 -8.25 -2.34
C VAL A 22 -0.80 -7.92 -0.86
N ARG A 23 -1.86 -7.60 -0.10
CA ARG A 23 -1.71 -7.32 1.34
C ARG A 23 -1.23 -8.53 2.13
N LYS A 24 -1.63 -9.75 1.75
CA LYS A 24 -1.16 -10.99 2.38
C LYS A 24 0.29 -11.32 2.08
N GLU A 25 0.83 -10.88 0.94
CA GLU A 25 2.24 -11.07 0.59
C GLU A 25 3.19 -10.16 1.39
N LEU A 26 2.67 -9.10 2.02
CA LEU A 26 3.48 -8.17 2.80
C LEU A 26 3.89 -8.79 4.14
N ILE A 27 5.20 -8.90 4.34
CA ILE A 27 5.82 -9.29 5.62
C ILE A 27 5.81 -8.10 6.57
N PHE A 28 6.19 -6.91 6.07
CA PHE A 28 6.12 -5.67 6.81
C PHE A 28 5.20 -4.68 6.09
N THR A 29 4.10 -4.32 6.74
CA THR A 29 3.16 -3.33 6.18
C THR A 29 3.64 -1.93 6.54
N ALA A 30 3.78 -1.06 5.53
CA ALA A 30 4.10 0.34 5.75
C ALA A 30 2.88 1.08 6.33
N LYS A 31 3.12 1.92 7.33
CA LYS A 31 2.10 2.77 7.94
C LYS A 31 1.58 3.76 6.91
N HIS A 32 0.27 3.80 6.76
CA HIS A 32 -0.41 4.73 5.89
C HIS A 32 -0.29 6.17 6.44
N GLN A 33 0.15 7.10 5.60
CA GLN A 33 0.67 8.39 6.07
C GLN A 33 -0.40 9.47 6.27
N SER A 34 -1.65 9.26 5.86
CA SER A 34 -2.69 10.28 5.99
C SER A 34 -4.10 9.70 6.22
N LEU A 35 -4.77 10.14 7.28
CA LEU A 35 -6.20 9.93 7.51
C LEU A 35 -7.04 10.51 6.35
N PHE A 36 -6.59 11.61 5.74
CA PHE A 36 -7.30 12.26 4.63
C PHE A 36 -7.33 11.39 3.37
N SER A 37 -6.26 10.64 3.07
CA SER A 37 -6.28 9.74 1.90
C SER A 37 -7.16 8.51 2.10
N LEU A 38 -7.67 8.27 3.32
CA LEU A 38 -8.71 7.29 3.58
C LEU A 38 -10.11 7.93 3.55
N ILE A 39 -10.25 9.12 4.15
CA ILE A 39 -11.55 9.82 4.27
C ILE A 39 -12.11 10.22 2.90
N PHE A 40 -11.29 10.79 2.02
CA PHE A 40 -11.78 11.30 0.73
C PHE A 40 -12.35 10.19 -0.18
N PRO A 41 -11.68 9.05 -0.40
CA PRO A 41 -12.26 7.97 -1.20
C PRO A 41 -13.51 7.37 -0.57
N ILE A 42 -13.57 7.27 0.77
CA ILE A 42 -14.77 6.78 1.46
C ILE A 42 -15.94 7.74 1.28
N LEU A 43 -15.72 9.03 1.50
CA LEU A 43 -16.75 10.04 1.35
C LEU A 43 -17.23 10.15 -0.10
N PHE A 44 -16.30 10.06 -1.06
CA PHE A 44 -16.63 10.04 -2.48
C PHE A 44 -17.37 8.76 -2.88
N GLY A 45 -17.01 7.61 -2.31
CA GLY A 45 -17.71 6.35 -2.53
C GLY A 45 -19.14 6.36 -1.97
N ILE A 46 -19.34 6.93 -0.77
CA ILE A 46 -20.67 7.14 -0.19
C ILE A 46 -21.49 8.10 -1.04
N PHE A 47 -20.91 9.23 -1.46
CA PHE A 47 -21.56 10.21 -2.32
C PHE A 47 -21.99 9.57 -3.65
N ALA A 48 -21.06 8.90 -4.35
CA ALA A 48 -21.32 8.21 -5.60
C ALA A 48 -22.39 7.12 -5.45
N GLY A 49 -22.36 6.34 -4.35
CA GLY A 49 -23.38 5.34 -4.06
C GLY A 49 -24.75 5.96 -3.76
N SER A 50 -24.79 7.09 -3.04
CA SER A 50 -26.05 7.74 -2.66
C SER A 50 -26.85 8.27 -3.84
N LEU A 51 -26.19 8.64 -4.96
CA LEU A 51 -26.84 9.08 -6.20
C LEU A 51 -27.73 7.99 -6.82
N PHE A 52 -27.49 6.72 -6.51
CA PHE A 52 -28.27 5.59 -7.05
C PHE A 52 -29.29 5.02 -6.05
N ILE A 53 -29.19 5.35 -4.77
CA ILE A 53 -30.06 4.81 -3.70
C ILE A 53 -31.41 5.54 -3.64
N THR A 54 -31.46 6.82 -4.02
CA THR A 54 -32.66 7.64 -3.81
C THR A 54 -33.73 7.47 -4.88
N THR A 55 -33.42 6.94 -6.07
CA THR A 55 -34.36 6.81 -7.20
C THR A 55 -34.14 5.60 -8.12
N GLY A 56 -33.16 4.73 -7.84
CA GLY A 56 -32.71 3.71 -8.79
C GLY A 56 -33.43 2.35 -8.70
N THR A 57 -33.52 1.66 -9.84
CA THR A 57 -33.86 0.23 -9.93
C THR A 57 -32.83 -0.63 -9.21
N LEU A 58 -33.16 -1.88 -8.87
CA LEU A 58 -32.24 -2.82 -8.21
C LEU A 58 -30.91 -2.97 -8.98
N ASP A 59 -30.94 -2.87 -10.31
CA ASP A 59 -29.73 -2.91 -11.15
C ASP A 59 -28.83 -1.68 -10.94
N GLU A 60 -29.42 -0.50 -10.83
CA GLU A 60 -28.70 0.77 -10.60
C GLU A 60 -28.13 0.85 -9.18
N ILE A 61 -28.86 0.34 -8.19
CA ILE A 61 -28.37 0.27 -6.80
C ILE A 61 -27.12 -0.60 -6.72
N ILE A 62 -27.15 -1.81 -7.30
CA ILE A 62 -25.99 -2.72 -7.27
C ILE A 62 -24.79 -2.10 -8.01
N ARG A 63 -25.04 -1.44 -9.14
CA ARG A 63 -24.00 -0.70 -9.87
C ARG A 63 -23.41 0.43 -9.03
N GLY A 64 -24.24 1.21 -8.34
CA GLY A 64 -23.80 2.29 -7.45
C GLY A 64 -22.93 1.78 -6.30
N ILE A 65 -23.29 0.63 -5.70
CA ILE A 65 -22.48 -0.03 -4.68
C ILE A 65 -21.12 -0.46 -5.26
N ALA A 66 -21.12 -1.10 -6.43
CA ALA A 66 -19.89 -1.53 -7.09
C ALA A 66 -18.98 -0.34 -7.44
N VAL A 67 -19.54 0.82 -7.81
CA VAL A 67 -18.79 2.06 -8.08
C VAL A 67 -18.19 2.60 -6.78
N GLY A 68 -18.99 2.67 -5.71
CA GLY A 68 -18.52 3.10 -4.40
C GLY A 68 -17.37 2.24 -3.89
N LEU A 69 -17.49 0.91 -4.04
CA LEU A 69 -16.41 -0.03 -3.70
C LEU A 69 -15.18 0.16 -4.59
N ALA A 70 -15.33 0.33 -5.90
CA ALA A 70 -14.21 0.60 -6.79
C ALA A 70 -13.44 1.87 -6.39
N ILE A 71 -14.15 2.92 -5.95
CA ILE A 71 -13.52 4.14 -5.41
C ILE A 71 -12.81 3.85 -4.09
N VAL A 72 -13.48 3.18 -3.14
CA VAL A 72 -12.91 2.84 -1.82
C VAL A 72 -11.67 1.96 -1.95
N SER A 73 -11.55 1.18 -3.03
CA SER A 73 -10.37 0.35 -3.29
C SER A 73 -9.06 1.15 -3.32
N TYR A 74 -9.07 2.42 -3.75
CA TYR A 74 -7.90 3.30 -3.74
C TYR A 74 -7.41 3.66 -2.33
N ALA A 75 -8.29 3.53 -1.34
CA ALA A 75 -7.95 3.75 0.07
C ALA A 75 -7.34 2.51 0.74
N VAL A 76 -7.38 1.35 0.08
CA VAL A 76 -6.82 0.11 0.63
C VAL A 76 -5.30 0.22 0.64
N ASN A 77 -4.73 0.26 1.84
CA ASN A 77 -3.28 0.27 1.99
C ASN A 77 -2.70 -1.12 1.70
N GLY A 78 -1.74 -1.18 0.78
CA GLY A 78 -0.95 -2.38 0.50
C GLY A 78 0.49 -2.02 0.11
N ARG A 79 1.05 -1.00 0.76
CA ARG A 79 2.46 -0.64 0.63
C ARG A 79 3.28 -1.32 1.72
N GLY A 80 4.50 -1.73 1.42
CA GLY A 80 5.34 -2.41 2.40
C GLY A 80 6.49 -3.19 1.79
N ILE A 81 6.93 -4.20 2.52
CA ILE A 81 8.01 -5.10 2.18
C ILE A 81 7.44 -6.51 2.05
N ALA A 82 7.59 -7.11 0.87
CA ALA A 82 7.32 -8.52 0.62
C ALA A 82 8.65 -9.32 0.69
N ASP A 83 8.59 -10.63 0.46
CA ASP A 83 9.75 -11.53 0.59
C ASP A 83 10.88 -11.20 -0.40
N ASP A 84 10.55 -10.70 -1.59
CA ASP A 84 11.48 -10.48 -2.70
C ASP A 84 11.57 -9.02 -3.18
N ARG A 85 10.68 -8.15 -2.68
CA ARG A 85 10.51 -6.80 -3.23
C ARG A 85 9.91 -5.79 -2.25
N PHE A 86 10.16 -4.52 -2.51
CA PHE A 86 9.41 -3.40 -1.96
C PHE A 86 8.14 -3.15 -2.78
N VAL A 87 6.99 -3.19 -2.11
CA VAL A 87 5.69 -2.89 -2.72
C VAL A 87 5.37 -1.41 -2.47
N ILE A 88 5.53 -0.60 -3.51
CA ILE A 88 5.30 0.85 -3.45
C ILE A 88 3.80 1.18 -3.54
N HIS A 89 3.03 0.37 -4.26
CA HIS A 89 1.62 0.63 -4.50
C HIS A 89 0.84 -0.69 -4.50
N PRO A 90 -0.35 -0.75 -3.88
CA PRO A 90 -1.15 -1.99 -3.81
C PRO A 90 -1.62 -2.49 -5.19
N LEU A 91 -1.76 -1.60 -6.17
CA LEU A 91 -2.09 -1.94 -7.57
C LEU A 91 -0.87 -2.25 -8.44
N ASP A 92 0.33 -2.19 -7.88
CA ASP A 92 1.57 -2.55 -8.56
C ASP A 92 2.04 -3.93 -8.10
N ASN A 93 1.90 -4.92 -8.98
CA ASN A 93 2.33 -6.30 -8.71
C ASN A 93 3.86 -6.44 -8.78
N ARG A 94 4.56 -5.57 -9.51
CA ARG A 94 5.99 -5.74 -9.80
C ARG A 94 6.86 -5.23 -8.68
N GLY A 95 6.45 -4.14 -8.03
CA GLY A 95 7.24 -3.49 -6.99
C GLY A 95 8.66 -3.18 -7.43
N ILE A 96 9.56 -3.01 -6.46
CA ILE A 96 11.01 -2.90 -6.68
C ILE A 96 11.67 -4.10 -6.04
N LYS A 97 12.18 -5.00 -6.87
CA LYS A 97 12.86 -6.20 -6.41
C LYS A 97 14.17 -5.84 -5.70
N PHE A 98 14.56 -6.67 -4.74
CA PHE A 98 15.76 -6.41 -3.93
C PHE A 98 17.08 -6.48 -4.70
N ASP A 99 17.11 -7.17 -5.84
CA ASP A 99 18.25 -7.20 -6.76
C ASP A 99 18.48 -5.87 -7.49
N GLU A 100 17.46 -5.01 -7.57
CA GLU A 100 17.50 -3.68 -8.18
C GLU A 100 17.81 -2.56 -7.16
N VAL A 101 18.03 -2.90 -5.89
CA VAL A 101 18.22 -1.93 -4.80
C VAL A 101 19.70 -1.66 -4.58
N ASP A 102 20.09 -0.41 -4.77
CA ASP A 102 21.48 0.02 -4.59
C ASP A 102 21.83 0.28 -3.14
N ARG A 103 20.86 0.76 -2.35
CA ARG A 103 21.08 1.22 -0.96
C ARG A 103 19.77 1.32 -0.21
N VAL A 104 19.80 1.02 1.09
CA VAL A 104 18.69 1.27 2.01
C VAL A 104 19.17 2.17 3.15
N VAL A 105 18.33 3.14 3.53
CA VAL A 105 18.59 4.04 4.65
C VAL A 105 17.42 3.94 5.62
N LEU A 106 17.74 3.62 6.87
CA LEU A 106 16.81 3.50 7.97
C LEU A 106 17.08 4.60 9.00
N PHE A 107 16.01 5.22 9.49
CA PHE A 107 16.06 6.25 10.51
C PHE A 107 15.03 5.96 11.59
N ARG A 108 15.46 5.96 12.85
CA ARG A 108 14.55 5.78 13.99
C ARG A 108 13.98 7.14 14.40
N ASP A 109 12.66 7.30 14.27
CA ASP A 109 11.93 8.45 14.82
C ASP A 109 11.49 8.09 16.24
N GLU A 110 12.26 8.54 17.25
CA GLU A 110 11.99 8.23 18.65
C GLU A 110 10.67 8.82 19.14
N LYS A 111 10.30 10.01 18.63
CA LYS A 111 9.06 10.71 19.01
C LYS A 111 7.81 9.95 18.59
N LYS A 112 7.86 9.26 17.43
CA LYS A 112 6.73 8.50 16.89
C LYS A 112 6.83 7.00 17.11
N ASN A 113 7.95 6.53 17.66
CA ASN A 113 8.29 5.11 17.76
C ASN A 113 8.10 4.39 16.41
N GLU A 114 8.62 5.01 15.34
CA GLU A 114 8.50 4.52 13.97
C GLU A 114 9.88 4.47 13.30
N VAL A 115 10.11 3.48 12.45
CA VAL A 115 11.27 3.41 11.57
C VAL A 115 10.90 3.97 10.21
N LYS A 116 11.57 5.05 9.82
CA LYS A 116 11.51 5.65 8.48
C LYS A 116 12.53 4.97 7.59
N MET A 117 12.09 4.47 6.44
CA MET A 117 12.94 3.81 5.47
C MET A 117 12.84 4.49 4.11
N ASN A 118 13.99 4.72 3.48
CA ASN A 118 14.08 4.93 2.04
C ASN A 118 14.98 3.87 1.43
N PHE A 119 14.75 3.58 0.16
CA PHE A 119 15.65 2.79 -0.65
C PHE A 119 16.04 3.60 -1.89
N PHE A 120 17.11 3.21 -2.55
CA PHE A 120 17.60 3.84 -3.77
C PHE A 120 17.71 2.81 -4.89
N LYS A 121 17.33 3.23 -6.10
CA LYS A 121 17.44 2.44 -7.32
C LYS A 121 17.98 3.33 -8.43
N PHE A 122 19.07 2.91 -9.06
CA PHE A 122 19.85 3.72 -10.01
C PHE A 122 20.18 5.13 -9.47
N GLY A 123 20.53 5.22 -8.19
CA GLY A 123 20.78 6.49 -7.50
C GLY A 123 19.55 7.36 -7.23
N LEU A 124 18.35 6.97 -7.70
CA LEU A 124 17.10 7.68 -7.43
C LEU A 124 16.49 7.21 -6.11
N ARG A 125 16.03 8.17 -5.31
CA ARG A 125 15.37 7.90 -4.03
C ARG A 125 13.95 7.41 -4.25
N GLY A 126 13.64 6.25 -3.69
CA GLY A 126 12.29 5.70 -3.61
C GLY A 126 11.40 6.47 -2.62
N PRO A 127 10.08 6.15 -2.60
CA PRO A 127 9.16 6.76 -1.67
C PRO A 127 9.51 6.40 -0.22
N LEU A 128 9.30 7.37 0.68
CA LEU A 128 9.48 7.16 2.11
C LEU A 128 8.44 6.16 2.63
N MET A 129 8.92 5.06 3.21
CA MET A 129 8.10 4.11 3.94
C MET A 129 8.30 4.29 5.44
N LYS A 130 7.25 4.03 6.22
CA LYS A 130 7.30 4.10 7.68
C LYS A 130 6.80 2.78 8.25
N PHE A 131 7.47 2.26 9.24
CA PHE A 131 7.12 1.00 9.87
C PHE A 131 7.02 1.19 11.37
N SER A 132 6.08 0.51 12.00
CA SER A 132 6.02 0.37 13.45
C SER A 132 6.87 -0.80 13.95
N THR A 133 7.44 -1.57 13.02
CA THR A 133 8.35 -2.68 13.28
C THR A 133 9.67 -2.17 13.89
N PRO A 134 10.26 -2.89 14.85
CA PRO A 134 11.58 -2.60 15.39
C PRO A 134 12.67 -2.53 14.30
N MET A 135 13.66 -1.66 14.52
CA MET A 135 14.76 -1.41 13.58
C MET A 135 15.58 -2.68 13.32
N ASP A 136 15.88 -3.42 14.37
CA ASP A 136 16.64 -4.68 14.37
C ASP A 136 15.96 -5.77 13.54
N GLU A 137 14.64 -5.89 13.61
CA GLU A 137 13.88 -6.82 12.76
C GLU A 137 13.97 -6.45 11.28
N LEU A 138 13.84 -5.16 10.96
CA LEU A 138 13.96 -4.68 9.58
C LEU A 138 15.38 -4.88 9.03
N VAL A 139 16.41 -4.55 9.80
CA VAL A 139 17.81 -4.75 9.41
C VAL A 139 18.09 -6.23 9.19
N LYS A 140 17.65 -7.11 10.11
CA LYS A 140 17.82 -8.56 10.00
C LYS A 140 17.12 -9.13 8.77
N PHE A 141 15.93 -8.63 8.46
CA PHE A 141 15.22 -9.05 7.27
C PHE A 141 15.96 -8.59 6.00
N LEU A 142 16.28 -7.30 5.91
CA LEU A 142 16.91 -6.72 4.74
C LEU A 142 18.30 -7.31 4.47
N SER A 143 19.10 -7.58 5.50
CA SER A 143 20.43 -8.17 5.34
C SER A 143 20.39 -9.60 4.78
N LYS A 144 19.27 -10.31 4.95
CA LYS A 144 19.05 -11.65 4.41
C LYS A 144 18.55 -11.64 2.95
N HIS A 145 17.79 -10.61 2.55
CA HIS A 145 17.08 -10.61 1.27
C HIS A 145 17.65 -9.63 0.23
N LEU A 146 18.39 -8.60 0.66
CA LEU A 146 19.11 -7.73 -0.25
C LEU A 146 20.33 -8.46 -0.85
N LYS A 147 20.77 -7.98 -2.01
CA LYS A 147 22.00 -8.46 -2.65
C LYS A 147 23.20 -8.26 -1.72
N GLU A 148 24.11 -9.22 -1.73
CA GLU A 148 25.37 -9.11 -1.00
C GLU A 148 26.13 -7.83 -1.41
N GLY A 149 26.59 -7.08 -0.41
CA GLY A 149 27.26 -5.79 -0.60
C GLY A 149 26.32 -4.58 -0.71
N THR A 150 24.99 -4.76 -0.72
CA THR A 150 24.06 -3.62 -0.65
C THR A 150 24.15 -2.93 0.72
N PRO A 151 24.52 -1.64 0.79
CA PRO A 151 24.60 -0.91 2.05
C PRO A 151 23.23 -0.69 2.69
N ILE A 152 23.17 -0.95 4.00
CA ILE A 152 22.05 -0.62 4.88
C ILE A 152 22.57 0.40 5.90
N ASP A 153 22.24 1.68 5.70
CA ASP A 153 22.66 2.72 6.62
C ASP A 153 21.62 2.93 7.71
N VAL A 154 22.05 2.81 8.96
CA VAL A 154 21.21 3.09 10.13
C VAL A 154 21.61 4.45 10.69
N VAL A 155 20.70 5.41 10.58
CA VAL A 155 20.86 6.76 11.12
C VAL A 155 20.15 6.84 12.46
N MET A 156 20.91 7.14 13.50
CA MET A 156 20.41 7.41 14.85
C MET A 156 20.33 8.92 15.06
N GLU A 157 19.36 9.38 15.85
CA GLU A 157 19.41 10.78 16.32
C GLU A 157 20.69 10.99 17.13
N PRO A 158 21.35 12.16 17.03
CA PRO A 158 22.48 12.47 17.89
C PRO A 158 21.99 12.42 19.34
N ASN A 159 22.68 11.68 20.20
CA ASN A 159 22.48 11.82 21.64
C ASN A 159 22.88 13.25 22.02
N GLU A 160 21.92 14.09 22.39
CA GLU A 160 22.17 15.39 23.04
C GLU A 160 22.76 15.19 24.44
#